data_AF-A0A2W4S7T4-F1
#
_entry.id   AF-A0A2W4S7T4-F1
#
_cell.length_a   1.000
_cell.length_b   1.000
_cell.length_c   1.000
_cell.angle_alpha   90.00
_cell.angle_beta   90.00
_cell.angle_gamma   90.00
#
_symmetry.space_group_name_H-M   'P 1'
#
loop_
_entity.id
_entity.type
_entity.pdbx_description
1 polymer ?
#
loop_
_entity_poly.entity_id
_entity_poly.type
_entity_poly.pdbx_seq_one_letter_code
_entity_poly.pdbx_strand_id
1 'polypeptide(L)' 'MDDSVARDAKRLLLRYGAPIAVVDQLSDDERISMARDVIRTSVSDRPARLRELLSEGGWLDAGDR' A
#
# COMPACT_ATOMS: atom_id res chain seq x y z
N MET A 1 -1.01 -2.24 20.56
CA MET A 1 -1.98 -1.38 19.84
C MET A 1 -1.52 -1.19 18.39
N ASP A 2 -0.22 -1.01 18.15
CA ASP A 2 0.39 -0.96 16.81
C ASP A 2 0.12 -2.19 15.93
N ASP A 3 0.13 -3.40 16.49
CA ASP A 3 -0.21 -4.62 15.76
C ASP A 3 -1.55 -4.54 15.01
N SER A 4 -2.56 -3.87 15.59
CA SER A 4 -3.86 -3.74 14.95
C SER A 4 -3.77 -2.81 13.74
N VAL A 5 -3.07 -1.68 13.89
CA VAL A 5 -2.92 -0.67 12.84
C VAL A 5 -2.09 -1.20 11.69
N ALA A 6 -0.98 -1.88 11.98
CA ALA A 6 -0.12 -2.51 10.98
C ALA A 6 -0.85 -3.63 10.19
N ARG A 7 -1.68 -4.42 10.87
CA ARG A 7 -2.53 -5.45 10.22
C ARG A 7 -3.61 -4.81 9.34
N ASP A 8 -4.26 -3.74 9.80
CA ASP A 8 -5.27 -3.05 9.01
C ASP A 8 -4.66 -2.33 7.80
N ALA A 9 -3.48 -1.74 7.96
CA ALA A 9 -2.69 -1.20 6.86
C ALA A 9 -2.36 -2.28 5.83
N LYS A 10 -1.83 -3.43 6.26
CA LYS A 10 -1.58 -4.59 5.38
C LYS A 10 -2.85 -5.01 4.63
N ARG A 11 -3.98 -5.16 5.31
CA ARG A 11 -5.27 -5.52 4.68
C ARG A 11 -5.73 -4.47 3.65
N LEU A 12 -5.57 -3.20 3.97
CA LEU A 12 -5.94 -2.10 3.08
C LEU A 12 -5.12 -2.13 1.79
N LEU A 13 -3.80 -2.26 1.88
CA LEU A 13 -2.91 -2.30 0.73
C LEU A 13 -3.25 -3.50 -0.18
N LEU A 14 -3.46 -4.68 0.41
CA LEU A 14 -3.87 -5.87 -0.33
C LEU A 14 -5.23 -5.68 -1.02
N ARG A 15 -6.20 -5.06 -0.33
CA ARG A 15 -7.53 -4.79 -0.87
C ARG A 15 -7.49 -3.93 -2.14
N TYR A 16 -6.56 -2.98 -2.20
CA TYR A 16 -6.43 -2.06 -3.34
C TYR A 16 -5.38 -2.49 -4.37
N GLY A 17 -4.83 -3.71 -4.25
CA GLY A 17 -4.06 -4.36 -5.30
C GLY A 17 -2.54 -4.35 -5.13
N ALA A 18 -2.00 -4.01 -3.95
CA ALA A 18 -0.57 -4.22 -3.71
C ALA A 18 -0.24 -5.73 -3.75
N PRO A 19 0.82 -6.15 -4.46
CA PRO A 19 1.25 -7.54 -4.44
C PRO A 19 1.65 -7.99 -3.04
N ILE A 20 1.21 -9.18 -2.61
CA ILE A 20 1.53 -9.69 -1.27
C ILE A 20 3.04 -9.78 -1.01
N ALA A 21 3.81 -10.15 -2.04
CA ALA A 21 5.26 -10.22 -1.97
C ALA A 21 5.91 -8.86 -1.66
N VAL A 22 5.33 -7.75 -2.12
CA VAL A 22 5.78 -6.39 -1.79
C VAL A 22 5.34 -6.03 -0.38
N VAL A 23 4.07 -6.26 -0.04
CA VAL A 23 3.51 -5.90 1.26
C VAL A 23 4.21 -6.61 2.43
N ASP A 24 4.68 -7.84 2.21
CA ASP A 24 5.44 -8.61 3.20
C ASP A 24 6.88 -8.11 3.40
N GLN A 25 7.44 -7.37 2.43
CA GLN A 25 8.77 -6.75 2.53
C GLN A 25 8.73 -5.38 3.19
N LEU A 26 7.57 -4.71 3.17
CA LEU A 26 7.38 -3.42 3.83
C LEU A 26 7.39 -3.59 5.37
N SER A 27 8.13 -2.71 6.03
CA SER A 27 8.04 -2.51 7.47
C SER A 27 6.63 -2.08 7.89
N ASP A 28 6.31 -2.24 9.18
CA ASP A 28 5.00 -1.81 9.70
C ASP A 28 4.80 -0.30 9.49
N ASP A 29 5.83 0.52 9.70
CA ASP A 29 5.79 1.97 9.50
C ASP A 29 5.52 2.35 8.04
N GLU A 30 6.17 1.69 7.09
CA GLU A 30 5.93 1.92 5.66
C GLU A 30 4.50 1.54 5.27
N ARG A 31 4.00 0.39 5.74
CA ARG A 31 2.61 -0.03 5.49
C ARG A 31 1.63 0.99 6.03
N ILE A 32 1.83 1.44 7.26
CA ILE A 32 0.96 2.42 7.91
C ILE A 32 1.02 3.75 7.16
N SER A 33 2.20 4.23 6.78
CA SER A 33 2.38 5.47 6.03
C SER A 33 1.65 5.42 4.69
N MET A 34 1.90 4.39 3.88
CA MET A 34 1.24 4.21 2.58
C MET A 34 -0.27 4.08 2.71
N ALA A 35 -0.75 3.30 3.69
CA ALA A 35 -2.19 3.13 3.93
C ALA A 35 -2.88 4.46 4.25
N ARG A 36 -2.23 5.34 5.03
CA ARG A 36 -2.76 6.67 5.35
C ARG A 36 -2.86 7.54 4.10
N ASP A 37 -1.88 7.49 3.21
CA ASP A 37 -1.92 8.26 1.97
C ASP A 37 -3.01 7.77 1.03
N VAL A 38 -3.21 6.45 0.92
CA VAL A 38 -4.31 5.86 0.15
C VAL A 38 -5.68 6.25 0.73
N ILE A 39 -5.86 6.20 2.05
CA ILE A 39 -7.16 6.54 2.68
C ILE A 39 -7.56 8.00 2.42
N ARG A 40 -6.59 8.91 2.34
CA ARG A 40 -6.81 10.34 2.09
C ARG A 40 -7.25 10.66 0.65
N THR A 41 -7.14 9.70 -0.27
CA THR A 41 -7.60 9.83 -1.65
C THR A 41 -9.05 9.36 -1.80
N SER A 42 -9.74 9.85 -2.84
CA SER A 42 -11.09 9.40 -3.20
C SER A 42 -11.09 7.87 -3.40
N VAL A 43 -12.17 7.19 -3.00
CA VAL A 43 -12.26 5.72 -3.02
C VAL A 43 -11.97 5.16 -4.41
N SER A 44 -12.42 5.84 -5.46
CA SER A 44 -12.24 5.45 -6.86
C SER A 44 -10.77 5.53 -7.31
N ASP A 45 -9.98 6.43 -6.72
CA ASP A 45 -8.60 6.70 -7.13
C ASP A 45 -7.56 5.91 -6.31
N ARG A 46 -8.00 5.23 -5.24
CA ARG A 46 -7.11 4.48 -4.32
C ARG A 46 -6.22 3.45 -5.01
N PRO A 47 -6.70 2.63 -5.97
CA PRO A 47 -5.83 1.70 -6.68
C PRO A 47 -4.72 2.40 -7.47
N ALA A 48 -5.07 3.48 -8.17
CA ALA A 48 -4.12 4.27 -8.95
C ALA A 48 -3.08 4.92 -8.03
N ARG A 49 -3.53 5.55 -6.93
CA ARG A 49 -2.62 6.16 -5.94
C ARG A 49 -1.69 5.14 -5.27
N LEU A 50 -2.20 3.96 -4.94
CA LEU A 50 -1.37 2.90 -4.37
C LEU A 50 -0.30 2.44 -5.35
N ARG A 51 -0.65 2.28 -6.63
CA ARG A 51 0.31 1.94 -7.68
C ARG A 51 1.41 3.00 -7.81
N GLU A 52 1.04 4.28 -7.84
CA GLU A 52 2.01 5.39 -7.86
C GLU A 52 2.98 5.31 -6.68
N LEU A 53 2.47 5.18 -5.45
CA LEU A 53 3.30 5.09 -4.24
C LEU A 53 4.28 3.91 -4.28
N LEU A 54 3.82 2.74 -4.75
CA LEU A 54 4.66 1.55 -4.87
C LEU A 54 5.71 1.71 -5.97
N SER A 55 5.37 2.32 -7.10
CA SER A 55 6.33 2.64 -8.16
C SER A 55 7.34 3.70 -7.74
N GLU A 56 6.92 4.77 -7.05
CA GLU A 56 7.80 5.80 -6.48
C GLU A 56 8.80 5.20 -5.48
N GLY A 57 8.36 4.21 -4.70
CA GLY A 57 9.21 3.47 -3.76
C GLY A 57 10.09 2.39 -4.41
N GLY A 58 10.01 2.19 -5.74
CA GLY A 58 10.78 1.17 -6.45
C GLY A 58 10.29 -0.26 -6.23
N TRP A 59 9.08 -0.45 -5.71
CA TRP A 59 8.50 -1.77 -5.44
C TRP A 59 7.77 -2.37 -6.65
N LEU A 60 7.38 -1.53 -7.60
CA LEU A 60 6.78 -1.93 -8.86
C LEU A 60 7.56 -1.32 -10.01
N ASP A 61 8.07 -2.16 -10.91
CA ASP A 61 8.49 -1.70 -12.22
C ASP A 61 7.27 -1.25 -13.03
N ALA A 62 7.43 -0.25 -13.88
CA ALA A 62 6.37 0.27 -14.75
C ALA A 62 5.74 -0.79 -15.69
N GLY A 63 6.28 -2.02 -15.72
CA GLY A 63 5.85 -3.15 -16.54
C GLY A 63 4.90 -4.16 -15.90
N ASP A 64 4.62 -4.10 -14.59
CA ASP A 64 3.65 -5.03 -13.96
C ASP A 64 2.22 -4.59 -14.32
N ARG A 65 1.67 -5.20 -15.37
CA ARG A 65 0.39 -4.88 -15.98
C ARG A 65 -0.65 -5.94 -15.70
#